data_AF-A0A935HLT5-F1
#
_entry.id   AF-A0A935HLT5-F1
#
_cell.length_a   1.000
_cell.length_b   1.000
_cell.length_c   1.000
_cell.angle_alpha   90.00
_cell.angle_beta   90.00
_cell.angle_gamma   90.00
#
_symmetry.space_group_name_H-M   'P 1'
#
loop_
_entity.id
_entity.type
_entity.pdbx_description
1 polymer ?
#
loop_
_entity_poly.entity_id
_entity_poly.type
_entity_poly.pdbx_seq_one_letter_code
_entity_poly.pdbx_strand_id
1 'polypeptide(L)'
;MENQNPIKTKDTIECPDFFISKVFQNKKMYLTTKTELLSEGWKLHLIHGLSLNGKPQDFDPTPDIVRKCIGKCKDLEGFQFYLTTKASRMRDGGDDNVPKVKYTLRFEAGDELIDKEFTLTSTDKNPVTFYTYITLKIVEEL
;
A
#
# COMPACT_ATOMS: atom_id res chain seq x y z
N MET A 1 24.12 -8.64 5.33
CA MET A 1 23.74 -8.07 4.02
C MET A 1 22.60 -7.10 4.29
N GLU A 2 22.82 -5.80 4.08
CA GLU A 2 21.80 -4.76 4.33
C GLU A 2 20.68 -4.87 3.30
N ASN A 3 19.44 -4.99 3.78
CA ASN A 3 18.23 -4.89 2.96
C ASN A 3 18.14 -3.47 2.38
N GLN A 4 18.62 -3.29 1.15
CA GLN A 4 18.39 -2.07 0.39
C GLN A 4 16.94 -2.03 -0.06
N ASN A 5 16.05 -1.52 0.80
CA ASN A 5 14.67 -1.21 0.44
C ASN A 5 14.68 -0.01 -0.55
N PRO A 6 14.33 -0.18 -1.83
CA PRO A 6 14.49 0.87 -2.82
C PRO A 6 13.14 1.52 -3.15
N ILE A 7 12.33 1.89 -2.14
CA ILE A 7 11.10 2.63 -2.42
C ILE A 7 11.29 4.08 -1.98
N LYS A 8 11.75 4.90 -2.93
CA LYS A 8 11.76 6.35 -2.80
C LYS A 8 10.34 6.87 -2.99
N THR A 9 9.70 7.29 -1.90
CA THR A 9 8.43 8.00 -1.95
C THR A 9 8.66 9.49 -2.14
N LYS A 10 8.93 9.93 -3.37
CA LYS A 10 8.78 11.31 -3.88
C LYS A 10 8.67 11.26 -5.40
N ASP A 11 7.91 12.20 -5.97
CA ASP A 11 7.60 12.43 -7.40
C ASP A 11 8.76 12.11 -8.36
N THR A 12 8.99 10.84 -8.57
CA THR A 12 9.93 10.30 -9.55
C THR A 12 9.06 9.44 -10.44
N ILE A 13 9.11 9.71 -11.74
CA ILE A 13 8.31 9.06 -12.78
C ILE A 13 8.59 7.55 -12.84
N GLU A 14 9.65 7.07 -12.17
CA GLU A 14 10.05 5.67 -12.12
C GLU A 14 9.31 4.90 -11.02
N CYS A 15 8.47 3.94 -11.43
CA CYS A 15 7.75 3.04 -10.54
C CYS A 15 8.73 1.97 -9.99
N PRO A 16 8.98 1.88 -8.67
CA PRO A 16 9.83 0.84 -8.11
C PRO A 16 9.29 -0.56 -8.40
N ASP A 17 10.20 -1.52 -8.61
CA ASP A 17 9.84 -2.91 -8.85
C ASP A 17 9.52 -3.65 -7.55
N PHE A 18 8.45 -4.44 -7.59
CA PHE A 18 8.11 -5.43 -6.58
C PHE A 18 8.29 -6.82 -7.17
N PHE A 19 9.26 -7.55 -6.62
CA PHE A 19 9.61 -8.88 -7.09
C PHE A 19 8.78 -9.95 -6.37
N ILE A 20 8.17 -10.81 -7.17
CA ILE A 20 7.36 -11.96 -6.78
C ILE A 20 8.17 -13.19 -7.14
N SER A 21 8.45 -14.06 -6.18
CA SER A 21 9.14 -15.31 -6.46
C SER A 21 8.31 -16.20 -7.39
N LYS A 22 8.96 -16.85 -8.36
CA LYS A 22 8.33 -17.74 -9.34
C LYS A 22 7.62 -18.94 -8.69
N VAL A 23 8.00 -19.32 -7.46
CA VAL A 23 7.28 -20.36 -6.69
C VAL A 23 5.81 -19.98 -6.44
N PHE A 24 5.52 -18.67 -6.36
CA PHE A 24 4.17 -18.14 -6.15
C PHE A 24 3.39 -17.91 -7.44
N GLN A 25 3.95 -18.17 -8.63
CA GLN A 25 3.32 -17.86 -9.93
C GLN A 25 1.88 -18.38 -10.05
N ASN A 26 1.57 -19.52 -9.41
CA ASN A 26 0.25 -20.12 -9.44
C ASN A 26 -0.69 -19.70 -8.30
N LYS A 27 -0.23 -18.90 -7.35
CA LYS A 27 -0.99 -18.42 -6.19
C LYS A 27 -1.71 -17.10 -6.53
N LYS A 28 -2.78 -16.81 -5.79
CA LYS A 28 -3.46 -15.51 -5.83
C LYS A 28 -2.69 -14.50 -5.01
N MET A 29 -2.51 -13.29 -5.54
CA MET A 29 -1.93 -12.17 -4.82
C MET A 29 -3.01 -11.37 -4.11
N TYR A 30 -2.75 -11.06 -2.85
CA TYR A 30 -3.62 -10.27 -2.00
C TYR A 30 -2.90 -9.01 -1.52
N LEU A 31 -3.68 -7.96 -1.33
CA LEU A 31 -3.27 -6.68 -0.79
C LEU A 31 -3.97 -6.42 0.54
N THR A 32 -3.22 -5.97 1.53
CA THR A 32 -3.75 -5.49 2.80
C THR A 32 -3.16 -4.12 3.13
N THR A 33 -3.98 -3.23 3.68
CA THR A 33 -3.54 -1.94 4.20
C THR A 33 -3.82 -1.86 5.69
N LYS A 34 -3.03 -1.08 6.41
CA LYS A 34 -3.27 -0.73 7.80
C LYS A 34 -2.92 0.72 8.02
N THR A 35 -3.81 1.46 8.69
CA THR A 35 -3.60 2.87 9.01
C THR A 35 -3.65 3.08 10.52
N GLU A 36 -2.64 3.76 11.06
CA GLU A 36 -2.50 4.02 12.50
C GLU A 36 -2.43 5.53 12.75
N LEU A 37 -3.26 6.05 13.65
CA LEU A 37 -3.10 7.38 14.22
C LEU A 37 -2.02 7.33 15.30
N LEU A 38 -1.08 8.28 15.25
CA LEU A 38 0.00 8.38 16.22
C LEU A 38 -0.33 9.31 17.41
N SER A 39 -1.59 9.75 17.54
CA SER A 39 -2.06 10.61 18.63
C SER A 39 -3.52 10.32 18.99
N GLU A 40 -3.84 10.41 20.28
CA GLU A 40 -5.17 10.08 20.84
C GLU A 40 -6.18 11.23 20.66
N GLY A 41 -7.48 10.95 20.77
CA GLY A 41 -8.55 11.98 20.61
C GLY A 41 -8.80 12.45 19.17
N TRP A 42 -8.29 11.70 18.19
CA TRP A 42 -8.49 11.95 16.76
C TRP A 42 -9.16 10.76 16.08
N LYS A 43 -9.92 11.03 15.01
CA LYS A 43 -10.50 10.00 14.13
C LYS A 43 -9.98 10.14 12.71
N LEU A 44 -9.91 9.03 11.96
CA LEU A 44 -9.54 9.03 10.55
C LEU A 44 -10.74 8.79 9.65
N HIS A 45 -10.78 9.53 8.55
CA HIS A 45 -11.56 9.21 7.37
C HIS A 45 -10.59 8.84 6.24
N LEU A 46 -10.72 7.62 5.73
CA LEU A 46 -9.90 7.10 4.65
C LEU A 46 -10.68 7.15 3.34
N ILE A 47 -9.98 7.30 2.23
CA ILE A 47 -10.54 7.07 0.90
C ILE A 47 -9.42 6.42 0.10
N HIS A 48 -9.68 5.22 -0.41
CA HIS A 48 -8.73 4.49 -1.22
C HIS A 48 -9.13 4.53 -2.70
N GLY A 49 -8.14 4.59 -3.59
CA GLY A 49 -8.28 4.38 -5.02
C GLY A 49 -7.21 3.41 -5.51
N LEU A 50 -7.62 2.32 -6.15
CA LEU A 50 -6.75 1.26 -6.63
C LEU A 50 -6.88 1.13 -8.15
N SER A 51 -5.76 1.02 -8.85
CA SER A 51 -5.75 0.62 -10.26
C SER A 51 -4.62 -0.37 -10.58
N LEU A 52 -4.87 -1.19 -11.59
CA LEU A 52 -3.92 -2.14 -12.17
C LEU A 52 -3.80 -1.83 -13.67
N ASN A 53 -2.59 -1.54 -14.15
CA ASN A 53 -2.34 -1.07 -15.53
C ASN A 53 -3.30 0.07 -15.95
N GLY A 54 -3.50 1.03 -15.04
CA GLY A 54 -4.39 2.17 -15.26
C GLY A 54 -5.89 1.85 -15.22
N LYS A 55 -6.29 0.58 -15.04
CA LYS A 55 -7.70 0.19 -14.90
C LYS A 55 -8.13 0.23 -13.43
N PRO A 56 -9.14 1.05 -13.07
CA PRO A 56 -9.68 1.05 -11.71
C PRO A 56 -10.13 -0.34 -11.28
N GLN A 57 -9.95 -0.64 -10.00
CA GLN A 57 -10.47 -1.85 -9.38
C GLN A 57 -11.61 -1.48 -8.44
N ASP A 58 -12.66 -2.31 -8.43
CA ASP A 58 -13.77 -2.16 -7.47
C ASP A 58 -13.39 -2.74 -6.12
N PHE A 59 -13.60 -1.99 -5.04
CA PHE A 59 -13.43 -2.45 -3.66
C PHE A 59 -14.12 -1.49 -2.69
N ASP A 60 -14.37 -1.95 -1.47
CA ASP A 60 -14.96 -1.11 -0.44
C ASP A 60 -13.96 0.00 -0.07
N PRO A 61 -14.35 1.28 -0.20
CA PRO A 61 -13.41 2.40 -0.12
C PRO A 61 -12.96 2.71 1.32
N THR A 62 -13.58 2.10 2.34
CA THR A 62 -13.32 2.26 3.78
C THR A 62 -13.89 1.10 4.63
N PRO A 63 -13.35 0.82 5.84
CA PRO A 63 -12.05 1.25 6.39
C PRO A 63 -10.90 0.55 5.64
N ASP A 64 -9.68 0.49 6.21
CA ASP A 64 -8.52 -0.19 5.61
C ASP A 64 -8.86 -1.44 4.79
N ILE A 65 -8.13 -1.66 3.68
CA ILE A 65 -8.28 -2.85 2.86
C ILE A 65 -7.82 -4.06 3.68
N VAL A 66 -8.78 -4.83 4.23
CA VAL A 66 -8.48 -5.98 5.08
C VAL A 66 -7.74 -7.07 4.31
N ARG A 67 -8.23 -7.42 3.11
CA ARG A 67 -7.60 -8.36 2.18
C ARG A 67 -8.28 -8.31 0.81
N LYS A 68 -7.65 -7.70 -0.19
CA LYS A 68 -8.18 -7.64 -1.56
C LYS A 68 -7.36 -8.54 -2.49
N CYS A 69 -8.00 -9.51 -3.14
CA CYS A 69 -7.38 -10.27 -4.22
C CYS A 69 -7.20 -9.35 -5.43
N ILE A 70 -5.96 -9.19 -5.91
CA ILE A 70 -5.64 -8.35 -7.08
C ILE A 70 -5.35 -9.17 -8.34
N GLY A 71 -5.22 -10.49 -8.23
CA GLY A 71 -5.06 -11.38 -9.39
C GLY A 71 -4.28 -12.65 -9.04
N LYS A 72 -3.96 -13.45 -10.05
CA LYS A 72 -3.02 -14.58 -9.93
C LYS A 72 -1.62 -14.08 -10.28
N CYS A 73 -0.60 -14.48 -9.52
CA CYS A 73 0.74 -13.87 -9.63
C CYS A 73 1.30 -13.90 -11.06
N LYS A 74 1.21 -15.03 -11.77
CA LYS A 74 1.64 -15.14 -13.18
C LYS A 74 0.97 -14.14 -14.13
N ASP A 75 -0.27 -13.76 -13.85
CA ASP A 75 -1.05 -12.87 -14.71
C ASP A 75 -0.76 -11.39 -14.38
N LEU A 76 -0.01 -11.14 -13.30
CA LEU A 76 0.39 -9.82 -12.83
C LEU A 76 1.82 -9.44 -13.23
N GLU A 77 2.53 -10.30 -13.96
CA GLU A 77 3.87 -9.99 -14.45
C GLU A 77 3.84 -8.75 -15.36
N GLY A 78 4.64 -7.74 -15.03
CA GLY A 78 4.69 -6.45 -15.73
C GLY A 78 3.53 -5.51 -15.40
N PHE A 79 2.63 -5.85 -14.49
CA PHE A 79 1.51 -4.97 -14.14
C PHE A 79 1.97 -3.81 -13.26
N GLN A 80 1.50 -2.60 -13.61
CA GLN A 80 1.65 -1.41 -12.80
C GLN A 80 0.52 -1.34 -11.78
N PHE A 81 0.90 -1.48 -10.51
CA PHE A 81 0.05 -1.28 -9.36
C PHE A 81 0.07 0.20 -8.95
N TYR A 82 -1.11 0.77 -8.77
CA TYR A 82 -1.26 2.11 -8.22
C TYR A 82 -2.30 2.14 -7.10
N LEU A 83 -1.90 2.63 -5.93
CA LEU A 83 -2.77 2.86 -4.79
C LEU A 83 -2.64 4.30 -4.32
N THR A 84 -3.79 4.97 -4.26
CA THR A 84 -3.94 6.28 -3.63
C THR A 84 -4.74 6.13 -2.36
N THR A 85 -4.24 6.67 -1.25
CA THR A 85 -4.98 6.69 0.01
C THR A 85 -5.00 8.11 0.54
N LYS A 86 -6.20 8.71 0.65
CA LYS A 86 -6.38 10.00 1.33
C LYS A 86 -6.82 9.74 2.76
N ALA A 87 -6.01 10.16 3.71
CA ALA A 87 -6.35 10.15 5.13
C ALA A 87 -6.67 11.59 5.57
N SER A 88 -7.87 11.78 6.10
CA SER A 88 -8.32 13.06 6.65
C SER A 88 -8.61 12.87 8.14
N ARG A 89 -8.04 13.73 8.99
CA ARG A 89 -8.35 13.70 10.43
C ARG A 89 -9.68 14.41 10.71
N MET A 90 -10.44 13.89 11.66
CA MET A 90 -11.57 14.56 12.30
C MET A 90 -11.21 14.82 13.76
N ARG A 91 -11.38 16.07 14.21
CA ARG A 91 -11.11 16.46 15.61
C ARG A 91 -12.24 15.97 16.49
N ASP A 92 -11.92 15.16 17.50
CA ASP A 92 -12.90 14.71 18.49
C ASP A 92 -12.28 14.72 19.89
N GLY A 93 -12.21 15.91 20.50
CA GLY A 93 -11.68 16.09 21.85
C GLY A 93 -10.14 16.08 21.98
N GLY A 94 -9.40 15.84 20.90
CA GLY A 94 -7.93 15.83 20.91
C GLY A 94 -7.25 17.21 21.01
N ASP A 95 -5.97 17.16 21.39
CA ASP A 95 -5.01 18.27 21.52
C ASP A 95 -4.95 19.14 20.25
N ASP A 96 -4.50 20.40 20.35
CA ASP A 96 -4.43 21.30 19.18
C ASP A 96 -3.37 20.91 18.13
N ASN A 97 -2.47 19.98 18.45
CA ASN A 97 -1.43 19.50 17.53
C ASN A 97 -2.02 18.67 16.38
N VAL A 98 -1.39 18.74 15.20
CA VAL A 98 -1.79 17.91 14.06
C VAL A 98 -1.29 16.47 14.25
N PRO A 99 -2.17 15.45 14.33
CA PRO A 99 -1.76 14.06 14.46
C PRO A 99 -1.04 13.60 13.20
N LYS A 100 -0.01 12.77 13.39
CA LYS A 100 0.64 12.04 12.30
C LYS A 100 -0.08 10.71 12.06
N VAL A 101 -0.04 10.24 10.82
CA VAL A 101 -0.63 8.99 10.37
C VAL A 101 0.49 8.09 9.87
N LYS A 102 0.49 6.84 10.31
CA LYS A 102 1.35 5.79 9.78
C LYS A 102 0.51 4.87 8.91
N TYR A 103 0.95 4.64 7.69
CA TYR A 103 0.27 3.82 6.70
C TYR A 103 1.15 2.64 6.31
N THR A 104 0.65 1.42 6.48
CA THR A 104 1.34 0.18 6.16
C THR A 104 0.63 -0.53 5.00
N LEU A 105 1.39 -0.94 3.98
CA LEU A 105 0.92 -1.73 2.84
C LEU A 105 1.61 -3.10 2.84
N ARG A 106 0.85 -4.17 2.62
CA ARG A 106 1.35 -5.56 2.59
C ARG A 106 0.82 -6.31 1.38
N PHE A 107 1.68 -7.12 0.77
CA PHE A 107 1.35 -8.07 -0.29
C PHE A 107 1.50 -9.51 0.22
N GLU A 108 0.61 -10.40 -0.21
CA GLU A 108 0.62 -11.82 0.17
C GLU A 108 0.34 -12.69 -1.06
N ALA A 109 0.90 -13.91 -1.13
CA ALA A 109 0.55 -14.87 -2.17
C ALA A 109 -0.07 -16.14 -1.58
N GLY A 110 -1.40 -16.26 -1.68
CA GLY A 110 -2.15 -17.28 -0.95
C GLY A 110 -2.13 -16.98 0.55
N ASP A 111 -1.74 -17.98 1.33
CA ASP A 111 -1.55 -17.86 2.79
C ASP A 111 -0.05 -17.80 3.14
N GLU A 112 0.81 -17.74 2.13
CA GLU A 112 2.26 -17.62 2.26
C GLU A 112 2.65 -16.14 2.09
N LEU A 113 3.46 -15.65 3.03
CA LEU A 113 3.88 -14.26 3.11
C LEU A 113 4.94 -13.96 2.05
N ILE A 114 4.65 -13.01 1.15
CA ILE A 114 5.66 -12.32 0.36
C ILE A 114 6.01 -11.08 1.15
N ASP A 115 6.93 -11.21 2.10
CA ASP A 115 7.13 -10.23 3.16
C ASP A 115 7.80 -8.94 2.65
N LYS A 116 6.98 -8.04 2.12
CA LYS A 116 7.36 -6.67 1.77
C LYS A 116 6.29 -5.74 2.32
N GLU A 117 6.53 -5.32 3.55
CA GLU A 117 5.77 -4.25 4.18
C GLU A 117 6.37 -2.89 3.82
N PHE A 118 5.50 -1.97 3.42
CA PHE A 118 5.88 -0.58 3.20
C PHE A 118 5.19 0.30 4.21
N THR A 119 5.97 1.07 4.97
CA THR A 119 5.43 2.01 5.95
C THR A 119 5.72 3.44 5.51
N LEU A 120 4.65 4.23 5.37
CA LEU A 120 4.70 5.66 5.08
C LEU A 120 4.18 6.44 6.28
N THR A 121 4.94 7.42 6.74
CA THR A 121 4.52 8.28 7.86
C THR A 121 4.21 9.68 7.33
N SER A 122 3.02 10.19 7.64
CA SER A 122 2.61 11.54 7.26
C SER A 122 3.38 12.59 8.06
N THR A 123 3.47 13.78 7.48
CA THR A 123 3.85 14.99 8.20
C THR A 123 2.62 15.65 8.83
N ASP A 124 2.77 16.88 9.30
CA ASP A 124 1.74 17.83 9.75
C ASP A 124 0.68 18.24 8.70
N LYS A 125 0.73 17.70 7.48
CA LYS A 125 -0.25 18.00 6.42
C LYS A 125 -1.58 17.29 6.67
N ASN A 126 -2.69 18.03 6.50
CA ASN A 126 -4.04 17.48 6.58
C ASN A 126 -4.99 18.15 5.56
N PRO A 127 -5.70 17.39 4.70
CA PRO A 127 -5.60 15.93 4.54
C PRO A 127 -4.22 15.52 4.00
N VAL A 128 -3.79 14.31 4.32
CA VAL A 128 -2.60 13.69 3.72
C VAL A 128 -3.03 12.70 2.65
N THR A 129 -2.33 12.71 1.52
CA THR A 129 -2.51 11.70 0.47
C THR A 129 -1.23 10.90 0.34
N PHE A 130 -1.36 9.58 0.48
CA PHE A 130 -0.31 8.61 0.23
C PHE A 130 -0.46 8.09 -1.20
N TYR A 131 0.63 8.12 -1.94
CA TYR A 131 0.71 7.59 -3.30
C TYR A 131 1.68 6.41 -3.30
N THR A 132 1.25 5.28 -3.84
CA THR A 132 2.10 4.10 -4.05
C THR A 132 1.98 3.67 -5.50
N TYR A 133 3.12 3.64 -6.19
CA TYR A 133 3.25 3.19 -7.57
C TYR A 133 4.30 2.09 -7.61
N ILE A 134 3.97 0.93 -8.16
CA ILE A 134 4.85 -0.25 -8.15
C ILE A 134 4.68 -1.01 -9.48
N THR A 135 5.77 -1.54 -10.04
CA THR A 135 5.70 -2.54 -11.12
C THR A 135 5.88 -3.94 -10.55
N LEU A 136 4.93 -4.83 -10.80
CA LEU A 136 5.00 -6.23 -10.35
C LEU A 136 5.87 -7.04 -11.33
N LYS A 137 6.88 -7.75 -10.81
CA LYS A 137 7.80 -8.56 -11.62
C LYS A 137 7.95 -9.95 -11.02
N ILE A 138 7.98 -10.98 -11.87
CA ILE A 138 8.28 -12.35 -11.42
C ILE A 138 9.77 -12.60 -11.59
N VAL A 139 10.40 -13.20 -10.59
CA VAL A 139 11.82 -13.56 -10.62
C VAL A 139 12.03 -15.01 -10.23
N GLU A 140 13.03 -15.65 -10.84
CA GLU A 140 13.59 -16.89 -10.29
C GLU A 140 14.41 -16.52 -9.05
N GLU A 141 14.17 -17.22 -7.93
CA GLU A 141 15.09 -17.12 -6.79
C GLU A 141 16.42 -17.75 -7.18
N LEU A 142 17.53 -17.06 -6.88
CA LEU A 142 18.90 -17.54 -7.00
C LEU A 142 19.27 -18.44 -5.82
#